data_AF-A0A076HLY9-F1
#
_entry.id   AF-A0A076HLY9-F1
#
_cell.length_a   1.000
_cell.length_b   1.000
_cell.length_c   1.000
_cell.angle_alpha   90.00
_cell.angle_beta   90.00
_cell.angle_gamma   90.00
#
_symmetry.space_group_name_H-M   'P 1'
#
loop_
_entity.id
_entity.type
_entity.pdbx_description
1 polymer ?
#
loop_
_entity_poly.entity_id
_entity_poly.type
_entity_poly.pdbx_seq_one_letter_code
_entity_poly.pdbx_strand_id
1 'polypeptide(L)'
;MTSRNAILARKRCIRLLLVLLSIGVAVWLNLPLAQANERLPGQANRIGDLWKLNAARHPCATAETLPANAYIPPQQREAPTPIPVGISIHINEIPEISDTYNRFQLDGLLTSTWCDSRSISDIPVGEDALVLFNNAAEDWLSEHWSPQLEFTNRVSEAFYQTQTITIRKNGSIERMTRFEEQLGSEFKLEKFPFDQQLLRIYVQSFTWDQSVVRLVNLGDVVSLSRNSRLPEWEIKNLRYVIRNHDDPEKGSKEYSRLSSNITIKRRSGYYIYKIFMPLGILTFTSIFFLAIPINAFADRMAFISGLLFTTLAYQIIIASAVPRVPYLTLGDTYTIFLFTFMIAEVFIAYHISQNLQKQGNEGVPTIERAMEIFLPLIFILFQTLFIWLAIN
;
A
#
# COMPACT_ATOMS: atom_id res chain seq x y z
N MET A 1 12.61 -62.99 8.01
CA MET A 1 11.79 -62.40 6.91
C MET A 1 11.32 -60.96 7.15
N THR A 2 11.65 -60.32 8.28
CA THR A 2 11.08 -59.04 8.71
C THR A 2 11.85 -57.77 8.28
N SER A 3 13.19 -57.81 8.08
CA SER A 3 13.96 -56.59 7.77
C SER A 3 13.82 -56.09 6.32
N ARG A 4 13.67 -57.00 5.35
CA ARG A 4 13.55 -56.64 3.92
C ARG A 4 12.25 -55.90 3.61
N ASN A 5 11.16 -56.29 4.27
CA ASN A 5 9.85 -55.63 4.16
C ASN A 5 9.83 -54.25 4.84
N ALA A 6 10.55 -54.08 5.95
CA ALA A 6 10.70 -52.79 6.62
C ALA A 6 11.49 -51.79 5.76
N ILE A 7 12.59 -52.24 5.12
CA ILE A 7 13.37 -51.40 4.18
C ILE A 7 12.54 -51.02 2.95
N LEU A 8 11.73 -51.95 2.43
CA LEU A 8 10.87 -51.69 1.28
C LEU A 8 9.74 -50.70 1.60
N ALA A 9 9.15 -50.80 2.80
CA ALA A 9 8.16 -49.86 3.30
C ALA A 9 8.75 -48.45 3.47
N ARG A 10 9.96 -48.35 4.05
CA ARG A 10 10.69 -47.08 4.22
C ARG A 10 10.99 -46.41 2.88
N LYS A 11 11.39 -47.19 1.87
CA LYS A 11 11.58 -46.70 0.49
C LYS A 11 10.28 -46.23 -0.17
N ARG A 12 9.15 -46.86 0.14
CA ARG A 12 7.81 -46.43 -0.35
C ARG A 12 7.36 -45.12 0.31
N CYS A 13 7.56 -44.96 1.62
CA CYS A 13 7.28 -43.69 2.33
C CYS A 13 8.13 -42.54 1.79
N ILE A 14 9.44 -42.74 1.61
CA ILE A 14 10.33 -41.70 1.04
C ILE A 14 9.88 -41.31 -0.38
N ARG A 15 9.47 -42.28 -1.21
CA ARG A 15 8.90 -41.98 -2.53
C ARG A 15 7.60 -41.19 -2.44
N LEU A 16 6.72 -41.52 -1.48
CA LEU A 16 5.47 -40.79 -1.29
C LEU A 16 5.72 -39.34 -0.85
N LEU A 17 6.68 -39.12 0.05
CA LEU A 17 7.15 -37.80 0.49
C LEU A 17 7.73 -36.97 -0.65
N LEU A 18 8.55 -37.58 -1.51
CA LEU A 18 9.10 -36.92 -2.70
C LEU A 18 8.00 -36.55 -3.71
N VAL A 19 6.99 -37.40 -3.85
CA VAL A 19 5.81 -37.10 -4.69
C VAL A 19 5.00 -35.94 -4.10
N LEU A 20 4.76 -35.92 -2.79
CA LEU A 20 4.05 -34.83 -2.12
C LEU A 20 4.84 -33.51 -2.20
N LEU A 21 6.17 -33.55 -2.03
CA LEU A 21 7.05 -32.41 -2.27
C LEU A 21 6.92 -31.90 -3.71
N SER A 22 6.92 -32.80 -4.70
CA SER A 22 6.78 -32.42 -6.11
C SER A 22 5.42 -31.78 -6.43
N ILE A 23 4.33 -32.27 -5.80
CA ILE A 23 3.00 -31.68 -5.92
C ILE A 23 2.95 -30.30 -5.26
N GLY A 24 3.53 -30.16 -4.06
CA GLY A 24 3.68 -28.87 -3.38
C GLY A 24 4.43 -27.87 -4.25
N VAL A 25 5.61 -28.24 -4.77
CA VAL A 25 6.40 -27.40 -5.66
C VAL A 25 5.62 -27.02 -6.93
N ALA A 26 4.85 -27.95 -7.52
CA ALA A 26 4.02 -27.67 -8.69
C ALA A 26 2.86 -26.70 -8.41
N VAL A 27 2.24 -26.76 -7.23
CA VAL A 27 1.21 -25.80 -6.80
C VAL A 27 1.82 -24.41 -6.62
N TRP A 28 3.02 -24.33 -6.04
CA TRP A 28 3.74 -23.07 -5.86
C TRP A 28 4.21 -22.45 -7.19
N LEU A 29 4.65 -23.26 -8.16
CA LEU A 29 5.04 -22.79 -9.49
C LEU A 29 3.86 -22.27 -10.35
N ASN A 30 2.62 -22.65 -9.99
CA ASN A 30 1.41 -22.20 -10.67
C ASN A 30 0.80 -20.92 -10.08
N LEU A 31 1.43 -20.30 -9.08
CA LEU A 31 1.02 -18.98 -8.61
C LEU A 31 1.23 -17.96 -9.74
N PRO A 32 0.20 -17.18 -10.11
CA PRO A 32 0.24 -16.33 -11.30
C PRO A 32 1.42 -15.35 -11.22
N LEU A 33 2.32 -15.45 -12.21
CA LEU A 33 3.30 -14.41 -12.49
C LEU A 33 2.51 -13.18 -12.93
N ALA A 34 2.60 -12.10 -12.14
CA ALA A 34 1.92 -10.85 -12.46
C ALA A 34 2.34 -10.39 -13.87
N GLN A 35 1.38 -10.31 -14.79
CA GLN A 35 1.63 -9.89 -16.17
C GLN A 35 1.85 -8.37 -16.20
N ALA A 36 2.89 -7.94 -16.92
CA ALA A 36 3.35 -6.55 -16.99
C ALA A 36 2.45 -5.59 -17.81
N ASN A 37 1.22 -5.99 -18.16
CA ASN A 37 0.33 -5.24 -19.04
C ASN A 37 -1.02 -4.94 -18.36
N GLU A 38 -0.97 -4.25 -17.22
CA GLU A 38 -2.15 -3.80 -16.49
C GLU A 38 -2.57 -2.41 -16.99
N ARG A 39 -3.84 -2.26 -17.39
CA ARG A 39 -4.43 -0.94 -17.66
C ARG A 39 -4.60 -0.21 -16.35
N LEU A 40 -3.92 0.92 -16.18
CA LEU A 40 -4.08 1.76 -14.98
C LEU A 40 -5.48 2.40 -14.97
N PRO A 41 -6.19 2.39 -13.83
CA PRO A 41 -7.42 3.17 -13.66
C PRO A 41 -7.11 4.67 -13.57
N GLY A 42 -8.01 5.53 -14.06
CA GLY A 42 -7.85 6.99 -13.95
C GLY A 42 -6.85 7.62 -14.94
N GLN A 43 -6.61 7.00 -16.10
CA GLN A 43 -5.77 7.56 -17.16
C GLN A 43 -6.44 8.77 -17.83
N ALA A 44 -5.98 9.98 -17.52
CA ALA A 44 -6.36 11.19 -18.25
C ALA A 44 -5.13 11.79 -18.94
N ASN A 45 -5.31 12.22 -20.20
CA ASN A 45 -4.29 12.93 -20.98
C ASN A 45 -4.58 14.44 -21.11
N ARG A 46 -5.65 14.97 -20.48
CA ARG A 46 -6.06 16.37 -20.67
C ARG A 46 -6.06 17.16 -19.36
N ILE A 47 -5.01 17.94 -19.17
CA ILE A 47 -4.87 18.94 -18.10
C ILE A 47 -5.33 20.33 -18.59
N GLY A 48 -5.28 20.59 -19.90
CA GLY A 48 -5.57 21.91 -20.47
C GLY A 48 -7.05 22.10 -20.80
N ASP A 49 -7.78 22.83 -19.94
CA ASP A 49 -9.05 23.58 -20.18
C ASP A 49 -9.97 23.65 -18.95
N LEU A 50 -9.50 23.30 -17.75
CA LEU A 50 -10.29 23.35 -16.52
C LEU A 50 -10.91 24.74 -16.27
N TRP A 51 -10.16 25.81 -16.51
CA TRP A 51 -10.65 27.18 -16.38
C TRP A 51 -11.83 27.49 -17.32
N LYS A 52 -11.87 26.92 -18.54
CA LYS A 52 -12.98 27.12 -19.48
C LYS A 52 -14.25 26.47 -18.96
N LEU A 53 -14.12 25.25 -18.43
CA LEU A 53 -15.22 24.52 -17.82
C LEU A 53 -15.71 25.23 -16.56
N ASN A 54 -14.80 25.80 -15.77
CA ASN A 54 -15.15 26.60 -14.61
C ASN A 54 -15.94 27.84 -15.03
N ALA A 55 -15.37 28.68 -15.89
CA ALA A 55 -15.97 29.94 -16.31
C ALA A 55 -17.31 29.77 -17.04
N ALA A 56 -17.48 28.68 -17.79
CA ALA A 56 -18.73 28.36 -18.47
C ALA A 56 -19.84 27.93 -17.51
N ARG A 57 -19.51 27.19 -16.44
CA ARG A 57 -20.49 26.74 -15.42
C ARG A 57 -20.73 27.76 -14.32
N HIS A 58 -19.72 28.56 -14.01
CA HIS A 58 -19.64 29.50 -12.91
C HIS A 58 -19.03 30.82 -13.41
N PRO A 59 -19.83 31.68 -14.07
CA PRO A 59 -19.34 32.97 -14.57
C PRO A 59 -18.92 33.89 -13.41
N CYS A 60 -17.87 34.67 -13.63
CA CYS A 60 -17.33 35.55 -12.62
C CYS A 60 -18.25 36.75 -12.38
N ALA A 61 -18.47 37.10 -11.10
CA ALA A 61 -19.22 38.30 -10.72
C ALA A 61 -18.48 39.58 -11.17
N THR A 62 -19.20 40.66 -11.44
CA THR A 62 -18.58 41.94 -11.83
C THR A 62 -17.84 42.56 -10.65
N ALA A 63 -16.70 43.22 -10.92
CA ALA A 63 -15.83 43.77 -9.88
C ALA A 63 -16.53 44.77 -8.93
N GLU A 64 -17.52 45.52 -9.44
CA GLU A 64 -18.31 46.48 -8.67
C GLU A 64 -19.15 45.82 -7.55
N THR A 65 -19.57 44.57 -7.75
CA THR A 65 -20.37 43.81 -6.77
C THR A 65 -19.51 43.16 -5.69
N LEU A 66 -18.19 43.19 -5.84
CA LEU A 66 -17.23 42.55 -4.95
C LEU A 66 -16.64 43.54 -3.92
N PRO A 67 -16.07 43.07 -2.80
CA PRO A 67 -15.29 43.89 -1.88
C PRO A 67 -14.08 44.52 -2.59
N ALA A 68 -13.82 45.80 -2.35
CA ALA A 68 -12.74 46.52 -3.03
C ALA A 68 -11.33 46.05 -2.61
N ASN A 69 -11.18 45.56 -1.37
CA ASN A 69 -9.91 45.10 -0.85
C ASN A 69 -9.58 43.70 -1.40
N ALA A 70 -8.44 43.56 -2.08
CA ALA A 70 -7.97 42.35 -2.74
C ALA A 70 -7.79 41.15 -1.78
N TYR A 71 -7.52 41.39 -0.49
CA TYR A 71 -7.37 40.34 0.53
C TYR A 71 -8.69 39.71 0.99
N ILE A 72 -9.82 40.40 0.75
CA ILE A 72 -11.14 39.90 1.14
C ILE A 72 -11.61 38.91 0.06
N PRO A 73 -12.20 37.76 0.45
CA PRO A 73 -12.79 36.81 -0.49
C PRO A 73 -13.74 37.50 -1.49
N PRO A 74 -13.68 37.18 -2.80
CA PRO A 74 -14.54 37.76 -3.83
C PRO A 74 -16.00 37.22 -3.76
N GLN A 75 -16.65 37.36 -2.61
CA GLN A 75 -18.08 37.08 -2.43
C GLN A 75 -18.89 38.37 -2.64
N GLN A 76 -20.07 38.27 -3.25
CA GLN A 76 -20.94 39.42 -3.46
C GLN A 76 -21.40 40.02 -2.13
N ARG A 77 -21.42 41.36 -2.01
CA ARG A 77 -21.74 42.06 -0.75
C ARG A 77 -23.19 41.86 -0.28
N GLU A 78 -24.13 41.86 -1.22
CA GLU A 78 -25.58 41.83 -0.93
C GLU A 78 -26.10 40.41 -0.70
N ALA A 79 -25.47 39.41 -1.34
CA ALA A 79 -25.85 38.01 -1.27
C ALA A 79 -24.60 37.11 -1.34
N PRO A 80 -23.88 36.92 -0.22
CA PRO A 80 -22.65 36.14 -0.23
C PRO A 80 -22.94 34.67 -0.51
N THR A 81 -22.47 34.18 -1.64
CA THR A 81 -22.47 32.75 -1.97
C THR A 81 -21.05 32.18 -1.89
N PRO A 82 -20.88 30.88 -1.58
CA PRO A 82 -19.56 30.26 -1.61
C PRO A 82 -18.91 30.37 -3.00
N ILE A 83 -17.61 30.65 -3.02
CA ILE A 83 -16.82 30.77 -4.25
C ILE A 83 -16.59 29.37 -4.81
N PRO A 84 -17.06 29.07 -6.04
CA PRO A 84 -16.77 27.80 -6.70
C PRO A 84 -15.31 27.74 -7.10
N VAL A 85 -14.59 26.76 -6.57
CA VAL A 85 -13.18 26.51 -6.85
C VAL A 85 -13.05 25.19 -7.59
N GLY A 86 -12.71 25.25 -8.86
CA GLY A 86 -12.37 24.07 -9.64
C GLY A 86 -11.04 23.49 -9.17
N ILE A 87 -10.97 22.18 -9.00
CA ILE A 87 -9.77 21.49 -8.53
C ILE A 87 -9.43 20.29 -9.43
N SER A 88 -8.14 20.10 -9.69
CA SER A 88 -7.60 18.94 -10.39
C SER A 88 -6.23 18.56 -9.84
N ILE A 89 -6.03 17.28 -9.57
CA ILE A 89 -4.77 16.68 -9.15
C ILE A 89 -4.32 15.71 -10.24
N HIS A 90 -3.18 15.99 -10.86
CA HIS A 90 -2.52 15.06 -11.77
C HIS A 90 -1.32 14.44 -11.06
N ILE A 91 -1.39 13.14 -10.79
CA ILE A 91 -0.32 12.39 -10.13
C ILE A 91 0.64 11.89 -11.20
N ASN A 92 1.89 12.36 -11.16
CA ASN A 92 2.94 11.87 -12.04
C ASN A 92 3.44 10.51 -11.55
N GLU A 93 3.79 10.43 -10.27
CA GLU A 93 4.38 9.25 -9.66
C GLU A 93 4.08 9.19 -8.15
N ILE A 94 4.24 7.98 -7.61
CA ILE A 94 4.18 7.67 -6.18
C ILE A 94 5.55 7.05 -5.87
N PRO A 95 6.57 7.86 -5.53
CA PRO A 95 7.95 7.39 -5.46
C PRO A 95 8.17 6.35 -4.35
N GLU A 96 7.60 6.61 -3.18
CA GLU A 96 7.81 5.81 -1.98
C GLU A 96 6.49 5.50 -1.29
N ILE A 97 6.34 4.25 -0.83
CA ILE A 97 5.28 3.83 0.07
C ILE A 97 5.97 3.16 1.26
N SER A 98 5.80 3.73 2.45
CA SER A 98 6.31 3.18 3.69
C SER A 98 5.15 2.74 4.58
N ASP A 99 4.92 1.43 4.57
CA ASP A 99 3.92 0.78 5.40
C ASP A 99 4.31 0.78 6.90
N THR A 100 5.61 0.76 7.20
CA THR A 100 6.14 0.87 8.57
C THR A 100 5.87 2.24 9.21
N TYR A 101 5.94 3.32 8.42
CA TYR A 101 5.73 4.68 8.91
C TYR A 101 4.34 5.24 8.57
N ASN A 102 3.43 4.41 8.07
CA ASN A 102 2.09 4.82 7.65
C ASN A 102 2.07 6.06 6.74
N ARG A 103 2.96 6.10 5.74
CA ARG A 103 3.12 7.26 4.86
C ARG A 103 3.49 6.88 3.43
N PHE A 104 3.17 7.74 2.48
CA PHE A 104 3.57 7.61 1.09
C PHE A 104 3.92 8.97 0.50
N GLN A 105 4.77 8.98 -0.50
CA GLN A 105 5.17 10.18 -1.22
C GLN A 105 4.39 10.32 -2.52
N LEU A 106 4.03 11.55 -2.88
CA LEU A 106 3.26 11.88 -4.06
C LEU A 106 3.93 13.03 -4.81
N ASP A 107 4.21 12.83 -6.10
CA ASP A 107 4.65 13.90 -7.00
C ASP A 107 3.58 14.15 -8.06
N GLY A 108 3.27 15.43 -8.30
CA GLY A 108 2.21 15.78 -9.23
C GLY A 108 2.01 17.27 -9.46
N LEU A 109 0.91 17.58 -10.13
CA LEU A 109 0.43 18.92 -10.39
C LEU A 109 -0.92 19.12 -9.69
N LEU A 110 -1.01 20.14 -8.85
CA LEU A 110 -2.27 20.64 -8.31
C LEU A 110 -2.68 21.86 -9.14
N THR A 111 -3.83 21.77 -9.79
CA THR A 111 -4.44 22.89 -10.52
C THR A 111 -5.70 23.31 -9.79
N SER A 112 -5.81 24.61 -9.54
CA SER A 112 -7.01 25.22 -8.98
C SER A 112 -7.44 26.42 -9.79
N THR A 113 -8.74 26.61 -9.93
CA THR A 113 -9.29 27.75 -10.66
C THR A 113 -10.46 28.36 -9.90
N TRP A 114 -10.49 29.68 -9.83
CA TRP A 114 -11.55 30.46 -9.21
C TRP A 114 -11.79 31.74 -10.02
N CYS A 115 -12.83 32.48 -9.64
CA CYS A 115 -13.19 33.74 -10.26
C CYS A 115 -12.85 34.90 -9.34
N ASP A 116 -12.15 35.90 -9.89
CA ASP A 116 -11.99 37.22 -9.28
C ASP A 116 -11.80 38.28 -10.37
N SER A 117 -12.87 39.01 -10.67
CA SER A 117 -12.85 40.05 -11.72
C SER A 117 -12.05 41.29 -11.32
N ARG A 118 -11.63 41.43 -10.06
CA ARG A 118 -10.84 42.57 -9.58
C ARG A 118 -9.44 42.56 -10.20
N SER A 119 -8.86 41.38 -10.42
CA SER A 119 -7.52 41.20 -10.99
C SER A 119 -7.46 41.38 -12.51
N ILE A 120 -8.59 41.66 -13.18
CA ILE A 120 -8.59 41.94 -14.63
C ILE A 120 -7.76 43.21 -14.94
N SER A 121 -7.69 44.17 -14.01
CA SER A 121 -6.86 45.38 -14.15
C SER A 121 -5.37 45.10 -14.23
N ASP A 122 -4.92 43.94 -13.74
CA ASP A 122 -3.51 43.57 -13.74
C ASP A 122 -3.04 43.16 -15.14
N ILE A 123 -3.98 42.79 -16.03
CA ILE A 123 -3.68 42.34 -17.39
C ILE A 123 -3.20 43.54 -18.23
N PRO A 124 -2.02 43.44 -18.88
CA PRO A 124 -1.52 44.50 -19.75
C PRO A 124 -2.51 44.86 -20.87
N VAL A 125 -2.58 46.15 -21.20
CA VAL A 125 -3.49 46.65 -22.25
C VAL A 125 -3.18 45.96 -23.58
N GLY A 126 -4.19 45.35 -24.18
CA GLY A 126 -4.08 44.62 -25.46
C GLY A 126 -3.89 43.11 -25.32
N GLU A 127 -3.46 42.62 -24.16
CA GLU A 127 -3.22 41.18 -23.91
C GLU A 127 -4.48 40.46 -23.43
N ASP A 128 -4.64 39.18 -23.74
CA ASP A 128 -5.81 38.38 -23.32
C ASP A 128 -5.67 37.72 -21.93
N ALA A 129 -4.43 37.56 -21.47
CA ALA A 129 -4.09 36.96 -20.19
C ALA A 129 -2.75 37.46 -19.67
N LEU A 130 -2.58 37.43 -18.35
CA LEU A 130 -1.31 37.64 -17.67
C LEU A 130 -0.86 36.30 -17.05
N VAL A 131 0.38 35.88 -17.33
CA VAL A 131 0.97 34.66 -16.78
C VAL A 131 2.15 35.05 -15.88
N LEU A 132 2.02 34.77 -14.59
CA LEU A 132 3.04 34.97 -13.58
C LEU A 132 3.61 33.62 -13.16
N PHE A 133 4.92 33.53 -12.94
CA PHE A 133 5.60 32.29 -12.60
C PHE A 133 6.57 32.47 -11.44
N ASN A 134 6.75 31.41 -10.65
CA ASN A 134 7.64 31.34 -9.50
C ASN A 134 7.47 32.55 -8.56
N ASN A 135 8.52 33.35 -8.33
CA ASN A 135 8.48 34.48 -7.41
C ASN A 135 7.36 35.48 -7.76
N ALA A 136 7.16 35.80 -9.04
CA ALA A 136 6.10 36.74 -9.43
C ALA A 136 4.70 36.20 -9.13
N ALA A 137 4.50 34.88 -9.18
CA ALA A 137 3.25 34.25 -8.76
C ALA A 137 3.07 34.26 -7.24
N GLU A 138 4.16 34.11 -6.49
CA GLU A 138 4.17 34.17 -5.02
C GLU A 138 3.89 35.59 -4.51
N ASP A 139 4.58 36.59 -5.08
CA ASP A 139 4.37 38.00 -4.78
C ASP A 139 2.91 38.39 -5.03
N TRP A 140 2.35 37.99 -6.18
CA TRP A 140 0.94 38.25 -6.49
C TRP A 140 -0.02 37.57 -5.49
N LEU A 141 0.24 36.33 -5.09
CA LEU A 141 -0.55 35.61 -4.07
C LEU A 141 -0.44 36.26 -2.68
N SER A 142 0.64 37.00 -2.41
CA SER A 142 0.83 37.74 -1.15
C SER A 142 0.04 39.05 -1.10
N GLU A 143 -0.45 39.53 -2.24
CA GLU A 143 -1.23 40.77 -2.38
C GLU A 143 -2.72 40.54 -2.69
N HIS A 144 -3.08 39.30 -3.02
CA HIS A 144 -4.44 38.92 -3.46
C HIS A 144 -5.01 37.76 -2.65
N TRP A 145 -6.33 37.73 -2.54
CA TRP A 145 -7.04 36.60 -1.98
C TRP A 145 -6.82 35.33 -2.82
N SER A 146 -6.68 34.19 -2.14
CA SER A 146 -6.65 32.88 -2.77
C SER A 146 -7.42 31.86 -1.92
N PRO A 147 -7.88 30.74 -2.53
CA PRO A 147 -8.60 29.71 -1.81
C PRO A 147 -7.73 28.91 -0.82
N GLN A 148 -6.40 29.10 -0.83
CA GLN A 148 -5.44 28.47 0.11
C GLN A 148 -5.64 26.95 0.26
N LEU A 149 -5.63 26.21 -0.85
CA LEU A 149 -5.79 24.76 -0.84
C LEU A 149 -4.53 24.06 -0.32
N GLU A 150 -4.71 23.04 0.52
CA GLU A 150 -3.64 22.25 1.11
C GLU A 150 -3.99 20.75 1.16
N PHE A 151 -2.95 19.92 1.29
CA PHE A 151 -3.11 18.51 1.65
C PHE A 151 -3.24 18.38 3.18
N THR A 152 -4.41 17.96 3.67
CA THR A 152 -4.69 17.97 5.12
C THR A 152 -4.02 16.83 5.87
N ASN A 153 -3.72 15.72 5.18
CA ASN A 153 -3.02 14.57 5.77
C ASN A 153 -1.53 14.56 5.46
N ARG A 154 -0.91 15.71 5.21
CA ARG A 154 0.55 15.81 5.06
C ARG A 154 1.26 15.52 6.39
N VAL A 155 2.42 14.88 6.33
CA VAL A 155 3.24 14.53 7.50
C VAL A 155 4.62 15.19 7.50
N SER A 156 4.95 15.91 6.41
CA SER A 156 6.15 16.71 6.28
C SER A 156 5.81 18.09 5.71
N GLU A 157 6.78 19.00 5.73
CA GLU A 157 6.67 20.26 5.00
C GLU A 157 6.49 20.01 3.49
N ALA A 158 5.66 20.84 2.87
CA ALA A 158 5.38 20.78 1.44
C ALA A 158 6.52 21.43 0.66
N PHE A 159 6.98 20.77 -0.41
CA PHE A 159 7.95 21.34 -1.33
C PHE A 159 7.27 21.72 -2.66
N TYR A 160 7.23 23.02 -2.95
CA TYR A 160 6.69 23.56 -4.19
C TYR A 160 7.83 23.95 -5.12
N GLN A 161 8.08 23.13 -6.15
CA GLN A 161 9.18 23.33 -7.09
C GLN A 161 8.93 24.47 -8.07
N THR A 162 7.69 24.59 -8.54
CA THR A 162 7.32 25.51 -9.62
C THR A 162 5.84 25.82 -9.50
N GLN A 163 5.49 27.10 -9.59
CA GLN A 163 4.10 27.55 -9.59
C GLN A 163 3.86 28.63 -10.64
N THR A 164 2.63 28.65 -11.15
CA THR A 164 2.16 29.62 -12.14
C THR A 164 0.78 30.12 -11.75
N ILE A 165 0.56 31.42 -11.90
CA ILE A 165 -0.75 32.07 -11.82
C ILE A 165 -1.07 32.61 -13.20
N THR A 166 -2.23 32.24 -13.75
CA THR A 166 -2.74 32.78 -15.01
C THR A 166 -4.04 33.52 -14.76
N ILE A 167 -4.05 34.81 -15.06
CA ILE A 167 -5.22 35.70 -14.94
C ILE A 167 -5.74 35.96 -16.34
N ARG A 168 -7.05 35.83 -16.55
CA ARG A 168 -7.68 35.98 -17.87
C ARG A 168 -8.70 37.10 -17.89
N LYS A 169 -8.94 37.69 -19.07
CA LYS A 169 -9.91 38.80 -19.28
C LYS A 169 -11.33 38.51 -18.79
N ASN A 170 -11.73 37.24 -18.69
CA ASN A 170 -13.03 36.85 -18.17
C ASN A 170 -13.10 36.80 -16.62
N GLY A 171 -12.05 37.22 -15.92
CA GLY A 171 -11.95 37.20 -14.45
C GLY A 171 -11.57 35.83 -13.88
N SER A 172 -11.35 34.81 -14.72
CA SER A 172 -10.89 33.51 -14.23
C SER A 172 -9.40 33.56 -13.91
N ILE A 173 -9.08 33.01 -12.74
CA ILE A 173 -7.72 32.83 -12.25
C ILE A 173 -7.45 31.34 -12.16
N GLU A 174 -6.28 30.93 -12.60
CA GLU A 174 -5.81 29.56 -12.56
C GLU A 174 -4.43 29.52 -11.88
N ARG A 175 -4.34 28.76 -10.79
CA ARG A 175 -3.08 28.43 -10.14
C ARG A 175 -2.71 27.00 -10.47
N MET A 176 -1.53 26.81 -11.04
CA MET A 176 -0.93 25.50 -11.25
C MET A 176 0.36 25.40 -10.43
N THR A 177 0.49 24.34 -9.64
CA THR A 177 1.65 24.13 -8.77
C THR A 177 2.13 22.70 -8.89
N ARG A 178 3.43 22.51 -9.13
CA ARG A 178 4.09 21.21 -8.97
C ARG A 178 4.38 20.98 -7.49
N PHE A 179 3.91 19.86 -6.98
CA PHE A 179 4.06 19.50 -5.57
C PHE A 179 4.79 18.17 -5.45
N GLU A 180 5.56 18.08 -4.36
CA GLU A 180 6.12 16.85 -3.84
C GLU A 180 5.73 16.78 -2.36
N GLU A 181 4.83 15.85 -2.02
CA GLU A 181 4.15 15.82 -0.71
C GLU A 181 4.30 14.44 -0.08
N GLN A 182 4.58 14.41 1.23
CA GLN A 182 4.51 13.20 2.02
C GLN A 182 3.19 13.15 2.77
N LEU A 183 2.37 12.14 2.48
CA LEU A 183 1.02 12.00 3.01
C LEU A 183 0.91 10.80 3.96
N GLY A 184 0.21 10.99 5.06
CA GLY A 184 -0.14 9.93 6.00
C GLY A 184 -1.32 9.11 5.50
N SER A 185 -1.21 7.79 5.58
CA SER A 185 -2.34 6.86 5.42
C SER A 185 -2.13 5.66 6.31
N GLU A 186 -3.21 5.18 6.92
CA GLU A 186 -3.17 3.97 7.74
C GLU A 186 -3.08 2.71 6.87
N PHE A 187 -2.10 1.86 7.15
CA PHE A 187 -1.89 0.56 6.50
C PHE A 187 -2.32 -0.59 7.42
N LYS A 188 -3.08 -1.52 6.85
CA LYS A 188 -3.60 -2.70 7.56
C LYS A 188 -2.86 -3.95 7.10
N LEU A 189 -1.90 -4.41 7.91
CA LEU A 189 -0.90 -5.40 7.51
C LEU A 189 -1.18 -6.81 8.05
N GLU A 190 -2.36 -7.06 8.62
CA GLU A 190 -2.73 -8.36 9.17
C GLU A 190 -2.64 -9.48 8.11
N LYS A 191 -2.95 -9.16 6.85
CA LYS A 191 -2.83 -10.09 5.71
C LYS A 191 -1.49 -10.01 4.98
N PHE A 192 -0.49 -9.30 5.50
CA PHE A 192 0.82 -9.20 4.84
C PHE A 192 1.39 -10.59 4.50
N PRO A 193 1.93 -10.80 3.28
CA PRO A 193 2.11 -9.85 2.17
C PRO A 193 1.01 -9.89 1.11
N PHE A 194 -0.16 -10.44 1.41
CA PHE A 194 -1.32 -10.58 0.51
C PHE A 194 -2.33 -9.43 0.66
N ASP A 195 -1.87 -8.32 1.22
CA ASP A 195 -2.66 -7.18 1.64
C ASP A 195 -3.06 -6.25 0.48
N GLN A 196 -4.14 -5.51 0.73
CA GLN A 196 -4.59 -4.38 -0.09
C GLN A 196 -4.68 -3.14 0.78
N GLN A 197 -4.22 -2.02 0.23
CA GLN A 197 -4.12 -0.77 0.97
C GLN A 197 -4.85 0.35 0.23
N LEU A 198 -5.21 1.37 0.99
CA LEU A 198 -5.85 2.58 0.49
C LEU A 198 -4.91 3.76 0.75
N LEU A 199 -4.36 4.33 -0.32
CA LEU A 199 -3.66 5.61 -0.23
C LEU A 199 -4.72 6.71 -0.26
N ARG A 200 -4.76 7.50 0.80
CA ARG A 200 -5.76 8.56 1.00
C ARG A 200 -5.12 9.91 0.71
N ILE A 201 -5.79 10.71 -0.11
CA ILE A 201 -5.37 12.08 -0.43
C ILE A 201 -6.55 12.98 -0.08
N TYR A 202 -6.31 13.93 0.81
CA TYR A 202 -7.33 14.90 1.23
C TYR A 202 -6.87 16.31 0.90
N VAL A 203 -7.69 17.03 0.14
CA VAL A 203 -7.44 18.44 -0.19
C VAL A 203 -8.63 19.30 0.19
N GLN A 204 -8.38 20.38 0.93
CA GLN A 204 -9.38 21.39 1.28
C GLN A 204 -8.68 22.75 1.47
N SER A 205 -9.44 23.81 1.73
CA SER A 205 -8.87 25.10 2.12
C SER A 205 -8.32 25.06 3.55
N PHE A 206 -7.13 25.62 3.78
CA PHE A 206 -6.59 25.80 5.13
C PHE A 206 -7.45 26.78 5.95
N THR A 207 -7.87 27.89 5.35
CA THR A 207 -8.48 29.00 6.11
C THR A 207 -10.01 28.98 6.02
N TRP A 208 -10.54 28.64 4.84
CA TRP A 208 -11.92 28.98 4.48
C TRP A 208 -12.84 27.75 4.58
N ASP A 209 -13.87 27.84 5.42
CA ASP A 209 -14.90 26.82 5.52
C ASP A 209 -15.83 26.81 4.29
N GLN A 210 -16.78 25.86 4.26
CA GLN A 210 -17.68 25.65 3.13
C GLN A 210 -18.53 26.89 2.74
N SER A 211 -18.68 27.86 3.66
CA SER A 211 -19.47 29.08 3.40
C SER A 211 -18.73 30.06 2.50
N VAL A 212 -17.40 29.96 2.44
CA VAL A 212 -16.53 30.81 1.62
C VAL A 212 -15.99 30.05 0.41
N VAL A 213 -15.48 28.83 0.60
CA VAL A 213 -14.89 28.03 -0.49
C VAL A 213 -15.69 26.75 -0.71
N ARG A 214 -16.13 26.54 -1.95
CA ARG A 214 -16.77 25.30 -2.39
C ARG A 214 -15.99 24.67 -3.53
N LEU A 215 -15.44 23.48 -3.30
CA LEU A 215 -14.77 22.73 -4.36
C LEU A 215 -15.81 22.21 -5.35
N VAL A 216 -15.52 22.37 -6.65
CA VAL A 216 -16.41 21.90 -7.73
C VAL A 216 -15.68 20.95 -8.68
N ASN A 217 -16.41 19.93 -9.13
CA ASN A 217 -15.91 18.96 -10.09
C ASN A 217 -16.05 19.52 -11.53
N LEU A 218 -14.91 19.68 -12.21
CA LEU A 218 -14.83 20.15 -13.59
C LEU A 218 -14.33 19.08 -14.58
N GLY A 219 -14.42 17.79 -14.23
CA GLY A 219 -14.00 16.67 -15.07
C GLY A 219 -13.10 15.68 -14.35
N ASP A 220 -11.89 15.46 -14.86
CA ASP A 220 -10.90 14.55 -14.28
C ASP A 220 -10.23 15.17 -13.04
N VAL A 221 -10.96 15.22 -11.93
CA VAL A 221 -10.49 15.85 -10.66
C VAL A 221 -9.23 15.19 -10.12
N VAL A 222 -9.09 13.86 -10.28
CA VAL A 222 -7.88 13.14 -9.91
C VAL A 222 -7.52 12.20 -11.03
N SER A 223 -6.30 12.32 -11.54
CA SER A 223 -5.77 11.49 -12.61
C SER A 223 -4.38 10.98 -12.27
N LEU A 224 -4.02 9.86 -12.88
CA LEU A 224 -2.73 9.20 -12.70
C LEU A 224 -2.03 9.05 -14.05
N SER A 225 -0.74 9.39 -14.10
CA SER A 225 0.10 9.19 -15.27
C SER A 225 0.13 7.73 -15.70
N ARG A 226 0.08 7.49 -17.01
CA ARG A 226 0.16 6.13 -17.61
C ARG A 226 1.49 5.43 -17.31
N ASN A 227 2.52 6.21 -17.01
CA ASN A 227 3.86 5.72 -16.75
C ASN A 227 4.12 5.48 -15.25
N SER A 228 3.17 5.85 -14.38
CA SER A 228 3.28 5.62 -12.94
C SER A 228 3.22 4.11 -12.68
N ARG A 229 4.38 3.52 -12.39
CA ARG A 229 4.53 2.09 -12.09
C ARG A 229 5.16 1.95 -10.72
N LEU A 230 4.47 1.24 -9.85
CA LEU A 230 4.99 0.86 -8.54
C LEU A 230 5.67 -0.51 -8.63
N PRO A 231 6.96 -0.66 -8.26
CA PRO A 231 7.65 -1.94 -8.34
C PRO A 231 7.03 -3.02 -7.43
N GLU A 232 6.68 -2.65 -6.20
CA GLU A 232 6.14 -3.57 -5.20
C GLU A 232 4.60 -3.66 -5.23
N TRP A 233 3.93 -2.68 -5.84
CA TRP A 233 2.48 -2.54 -5.76
C TRP A 233 1.82 -2.56 -7.14
N GLU A 234 0.58 -3.02 -7.16
CA GLU A 234 -0.31 -2.92 -8.30
C GLU A 234 -1.43 -1.93 -7.98
N ILE A 235 -1.69 -0.99 -8.87
CA ILE A 235 -2.77 -0.01 -8.70
C ILE A 235 -4.06 -0.62 -9.25
N LYS A 236 -5.02 -0.90 -8.36
CA LYS A 236 -6.30 -1.56 -8.68
C LYS A 236 -7.41 -0.60 -9.02
N ASN A 237 -7.49 0.53 -8.31
CA ASN A 237 -8.58 1.48 -8.49
C ASN A 237 -8.17 2.90 -8.06
N LEU A 238 -8.80 3.90 -8.65
CA LEU A 238 -8.72 5.29 -8.25
C LEU A 238 -10.13 5.85 -8.20
N ARG A 239 -10.55 6.33 -7.02
CA ARG A 239 -11.87 6.93 -6.81
C ARG A 239 -11.72 8.22 -6.01
N TYR A 240 -12.55 9.21 -6.31
CA TYR A 240 -12.59 10.45 -5.55
C TYR A 240 -14.03 10.88 -5.27
N VAL A 241 -14.18 11.72 -4.27
CA VAL A 241 -15.45 12.35 -3.90
C VAL A 241 -15.17 13.76 -3.36
N ILE A 242 -16.00 14.73 -3.74
CA ILE A 242 -16.01 16.07 -3.14
C ILE A 242 -17.24 16.17 -2.26
N ARG A 243 -17.05 16.38 -0.96
CA ARG A 243 -18.12 16.52 0.04
C ARG A 243 -17.67 17.44 1.16
N ASN A 244 -18.64 17.96 1.91
CA ASN A 244 -18.34 18.62 3.17
C ASN A 244 -17.81 17.60 4.17
N HIS A 245 -16.83 18.03 4.94
CA HIS A 245 -16.19 17.25 5.98
C HIS A 245 -16.05 18.12 7.22
N ASP A 246 -16.51 17.61 8.35
CA ASP A 246 -16.32 18.26 9.64
C ASP A 246 -14.85 18.16 10.06
N ASP A 247 -14.21 19.26 10.42
CA ASP A 247 -12.80 19.30 10.82
C ASP A 247 -12.68 19.63 12.31
N PRO A 248 -12.53 18.62 13.20
CA PRO A 248 -12.45 18.83 14.64
C PRO A 248 -11.25 19.69 15.05
N GLU A 249 -10.14 19.62 14.30
CA GLU A 249 -8.94 20.41 14.58
C GLU A 249 -9.18 21.91 14.39
N LYS A 250 -10.21 22.28 13.61
CA LYS A 250 -10.62 23.66 13.32
C LYS A 250 -11.95 24.05 13.98
N GLY A 251 -12.31 23.38 15.08
CA GLY A 251 -13.45 23.76 15.90
C GLY A 251 -14.81 23.29 15.35
N SER A 252 -14.84 22.12 14.71
CA SER A 252 -16.06 21.49 14.17
C SER A 252 -16.81 22.33 13.14
N LYS A 253 -16.05 22.95 12.24
CA LYS A 253 -16.60 23.59 11.03
C LYS A 253 -16.56 22.59 9.88
N GLU A 254 -17.57 22.67 9.02
CA GLU A 254 -17.58 21.92 7.77
C GLU A 254 -16.73 22.62 6.69
N TYR A 255 -15.77 21.90 6.14
CA TYR A 255 -14.95 22.32 5.00
C TYR A 255 -15.35 21.52 3.75
N SER A 256 -15.39 22.18 2.59
CA SER A 256 -15.52 21.47 1.32
C SER A 256 -14.21 20.73 1.01
N ARG A 257 -14.21 19.40 1.10
CA ARG A 257 -13.01 18.56 0.98
C ARG A 257 -13.10 17.62 -0.23
N LEU A 258 -12.02 17.55 -1.00
CA LEU A 258 -11.75 16.49 -1.96
C LEU A 258 -11.12 15.31 -1.21
N SER A 259 -11.76 14.14 -1.28
CA SER A 259 -11.23 12.89 -0.74
C SER A 259 -10.99 11.90 -1.87
N SER A 260 -9.74 11.54 -2.09
CA SER A 260 -9.33 10.56 -3.10
C SER A 260 -8.72 9.32 -2.46
N ASN A 261 -9.06 8.16 -3.03
CA ASN A 261 -8.61 6.85 -2.60
C ASN A 261 -8.00 6.11 -3.78
N ILE A 262 -6.72 5.77 -3.66
CA ILE A 262 -6.02 4.88 -4.59
C ILE A 262 -5.92 3.51 -3.92
N THR A 263 -6.60 2.52 -4.49
CA THR A 263 -6.51 1.13 -4.02
C THR A 263 -5.30 0.47 -4.65
N ILE A 264 -4.38 0.02 -3.81
CA ILE A 264 -3.18 -0.71 -4.22
C ILE A 264 -3.18 -2.13 -3.65
N LYS A 265 -2.60 -3.08 -4.39
CA LYS A 265 -2.41 -4.47 -3.98
C LYS A 265 -0.93 -4.81 -4.01
N ARG A 266 -0.41 -5.45 -2.96
CA ARG A 266 1.01 -5.83 -2.92
C ARG A 266 1.28 -6.96 -3.92
N ARG A 267 2.42 -6.90 -4.61
CA ARG A 267 2.93 -7.97 -5.47
C ARG A 267 3.60 -9.03 -4.60
N SER A 268 2.80 -9.89 -3.99
CA SER A 268 3.23 -10.89 -2.99
C SER A 268 4.23 -11.94 -3.51
N GLY A 269 4.41 -12.06 -4.83
CA GLY A 269 5.28 -13.05 -5.46
C GLY A 269 6.73 -13.01 -4.97
N TYR A 270 7.28 -11.81 -4.71
CA TYR A 270 8.62 -11.68 -4.13
C TYR A 270 8.73 -12.42 -2.79
N TYR A 271 7.81 -12.14 -1.87
CA TYR A 271 7.76 -12.75 -0.53
C TYR A 271 7.50 -14.27 -0.58
N ILE A 272 6.63 -14.71 -1.48
CA ILE A 272 6.36 -16.13 -1.74
C ILE A 272 7.66 -16.86 -2.10
N TYR A 273 8.35 -16.44 -3.15
CA TYR A 273 9.50 -17.18 -3.68
C TYR A 273 10.79 -16.94 -2.90
N LYS A 274 10.96 -15.75 -2.30
CA LYS A 274 12.21 -15.37 -1.62
C LYS A 274 12.16 -15.51 -0.11
N ILE A 275 11.00 -15.74 0.50
CA ILE A 275 10.88 -15.89 1.96
C ILE A 275 10.13 -17.17 2.33
N PHE A 276 8.87 -17.32 1.94
CA PHE A 276 8.03 -18.41 2.45
C PHE A 276 8.38 -19.78 1.87
N MET A 277 8.72 -19.85 0.58
CA MET A 277 9.10 -21.10 -0.08
C MET A 277 10.40 -21.69 0.51
N PRO A 278 11.51 -20.94 0.65
CA PRO A 278 12.72 -21.45 1.30
C PRO A 278 12.49 -21.93 2.74
N LEU A 279 11.75 -21.15 3.54
CA LEU A 279 11.39 -21.53 4.91
C LEU A 279 10.57 -22.83 4.95
N GLY A 280 9.57 -22.94 4.08
CA GLY A 280 8.76 -24.15 3.95
C GLY A 280 9.58 -25.38 3.55
N ILE A 281 10.56 -25.24 2.65
CA ILE A 281 11.46 -26.33 2.24
C ILE A 281 12.36 -26.77 3.41
N LEU A 282 12.91 -25.81 4.17
CA LEU A 282 13.73 -26.11 5.35
C LEU A 282 12.94 -26.92 6.38
N THR A 283 11.71 -26.48 6.70
CA THR A 283 10.82 -27.18 7.64
C THR A 283 10.29 -28.50 7.10
N PHE A 284 10.06 -28.63 5.81
CA PHE A 284 9.70 -29.93 5.24
C PHE A 284 10.88 -30.91 5.33
N THR A 285 12.10 -30.43 5.16
CA THR A 285 13.32 -31.25 5.22
C THR A 285 13.61 -31.74 6.64
N SER A 286 13.16 -31.03 7.68
CA SER A 286 13.41 -31.45 9.06
C SER A 286 12.74 -32.77 9.41
N ILE A 287 11.58 -33.09 8.82
CA ILE A 287 10.88 -34.38 8.98
C ILE A 287 11.77 -35.59 8.67
N PHE A 288 12.78 -35.45 7.81
CA PHE A 288 13.70 -36.52 7.44
C PHE A 288 14.62 -36.98 8.59
N PHE A 289 14.57 -36.35 9.77
CA PHE A 289 15.22 -36.88 10.96
C PHE A 289 14.74 -38.30 11.31
N LEU A 290 13.49 -38.65 11.00
CA LEU A 290 12.93 -39.99 11.18
C LEU A 290 13.58 -41.03 10.24
N ALA A 291 14.19 -40.59 9.13
CA ALA A 291 14.92 -41.47 8.23
C ALA A 291 16.30 -41.90 8.78
N ILE A 292 16.87 -41.13 9.71
CA ILE A 292 18.10 -41.49 10.41
C ILE A 292 17.81 -42.71 11.30
N PRO A 293 18.73 -43.68 11.48
CA PRO A 293 18.51 -44.82 12.37
C PRO A 293 18.18 -44.42 13.82
N ILE A 294 17.33 -45.20 14.49
CA ILE A 294 16.82 -44.89 15.83
C ILE A 294 17.90 -44.93 16.93
N ASN A 295 18.92 -45.76 16.74
CA ASN A 295 20.08 -45.86 17.62
C ASN A 295 21.03 -44.65 17.51
N ALA A 296 20.92 -43.85 16.45
CA ALA A 296 21.74 -42.67 16.22
C ALA A 296 21.07 -41.39 16.75
N PHE A 297 20.76 -41.36 18.05
CA PHE A 297 20.08 -40.23 18.68
C PHE A 297 20.84 -38.91 18.53
N ALA A 298 22.16 -38.93 18.71
CA ALA A 298 23.00 -37.75 18.57
C ALA A 298 22.90 -37.14 17.16
N ASP A 299 22.92 -37.98 16.11
CA ASP A 299 22.82 -37.55 14.71
C ASP A 299 21.43 -36.94 14.41
N ARG A 300 20.35 -37.54 14.95
CA ARG A 300 18.99 -36.99 14.84
C ARG A 300 18.88 -35.61 15.46
N MET A 301 19.37 -35.46 16.69
CA MET A 301 19.36 -34.20 17.41
C MET A 301 20.20 -33.13 16.71
N ALA A 302 21.39 -33.50 16.22
CA ALA A 302 22.24 -32.59 15.46
C ALA A 302 21.56 -32.12 14.18
N PHE A 303 20.89 -33.02 13.44
CA PHE A 303 20.20 -32.69 12.20
C PHE A 303 19.04 -31.70 12.40
N ILE A 304 18.11 -31.99 13.32
CA ILE A 304 16.94 -31.13 13.59
C ILE A 304 17.40 -29.78 14.15
N SER A 305 18.33 -29.79 15.12
CA SER A 305 18.83 -28.55 15.72
C SER A 305 19.56 -27.69 14.70
N GLY A 306 20.34 -28.30 13.80
CA GLY A 306 21.00 -27.59 12.70
C GLY A 306 20.01 -26.88 11.77
N LEU A 307 18.89 -27.52 11.42
CA LEU A 307 17.84 -26.91 10.61
C LEU A 307 17.07 -25.82 11.37
N LEU A 308 16.84 -25.98 12.67
CA LEU A 308 16.25 -24.96 13.52
C LEU A 308 17.12 -23.70 13.57
N PHE A 309 18.44 -23.85 13.80
CA PHE A 309 19.38 -22.73 13.77
C PHE A 309 19.49 -22.11 12.38
N THR A 310 19.47 -22.91 11.31
CA THR A 310 19.46 -22.41 9.94
C THR A 310 18.23 -21.56 9.65
N THR A 311 17.06 -22.01 10.12
CA THR A 311 15.79 -21.27 9.98
C THR A 311 15.79 -19.98 10.80
N LEU A 312 16.33 -20.00 12.01
CA LEU A 312 16.54 -18.80 12.83
C LEU A 312 17.48 -17.80 12.16
N ALA A 313 18.62 -18.27 11.64
CA ALA A 313 19.57 -17.44 10.91
C ALA A 313 18.93 -16.81 9.66
N TYR A 314 18.14 -17.60 8.92
CA TYR A 314 17.40 -17.11 7.76
C TYR A 314 16.37 -16.04 8.14
N GLN A 315 15.62 -16.23 9.23
CA GLN A 315 14.66 -15.26 9.75
C GLN A 315 15.33 -13.91 10.07
N ILE A 316 16.54 -13.93 10.65
CA ILE A 316 17.31 -12.71 10.94
C ILE A 316 17.69 -11.98 9.65
N ILE A 317 18.08 -12.71 8.60
CA ILE A 317 18.46 -12.14 7.30
C ILE A 317 17.27 -11.40 6.65
N ILE A 318 16.06 -11.96 6.75
CA ILE A 318 14.87 -11.40 6.11
C ILE A 318 14.09 -10.42 7.00
N ALA A 319 14.50 -10.21 8.25
CA ALA A 319 13.77 -9.38 9.21
C ALA A 319 13.65 -7.91 8.78
N SER A 320 14.54 -7.41 7.93
CA SER A 320 14.46 -6.07 7.35
C SER A 320 13.47 -5.98 6.18
N ALA A 321 13.07 -7.09 5.58
CA ALA A 321 12.14 -7.16 4.47
C ALA A 321 10.67 -7.31 4.92
N VAL A 322 10.42 -7.52 6.21
CA VAL A 322 9.08 -7.66 6.78
C VAL A 322 8.75 -6.39 7.59
N PRO A 323 7.53 -5.84 7.50
CA PRO A 323 7.17 -4.63 8.20
C PRO A 323 7.19 -4.81 9.72
N ARG A 324 7.57 -3.75 10.44
CA ARG A 324 7.60 -3.75 11.91
C ARG A 324 6.26 -3.25 12.45
N VAL A 325 5.36 -4.18 12.76
CA VAL A 325 4.05 -3.89 13.34
C VAL A 325 3.90 -4.51 14.74
N PRO A 326 3.08 -3.90 15.63
CA PRO A 326 2.89 -4.40 17.00
C PRO A 326 1.95 -5.62 17.10
N TYR A 327 1.38 -6.07 15.98
CA TYR A 327 0.44 -7.18 15.91
C TYR A 327 0.95 -8.27 14.97
N LEU A 328 0.39 -9.49 15.07
CA LEU A 328 0.79 -10.61 14.22
C LEU A 328 0.25 -10.44 12.80
N THR A 329 1.13 -10.57 11.81
CA THR A 329 0.73 -10.71 10.40
C THR A 329 0.49 -12.18 10.05
N LEU A 330 -0.14 -12.43 8.89
CA LEU A 330 -0.27 -13.78 8.34
C LEU A 330 1.11 -14.42 8.10
N GLY A 331 2.09 -13.62 7.65
CA GLY A 331 3.48 -14.04 7.54
C GLY A 331 4.11 -14.46 8.88
N ASP A 332 3.85 -13.73 9.96
CA ASP A 332 4.33 -14.09 11.30
C ASP A 332 3.68 -15.37 11.81
N THR A 333 2.38 -15.55 11.55
CA THR A 333 1.67 -16.78 11.92
C THR A 333 2.27 -17.99 11.20
N TYR A 334 2.67 -17.84 9.93
CA TYR A 334 3.38 -18.86 9.17
C TYR A 334 4.74 -19.19 9.81
N THR A 335 5.58 -18.19 10.10
CA THR A 335 6.91 -18.43 10.69
C THR A 335 6.81 -19.04 12.09
N ILE A 336 5.89 -18.58 12.94
CA ILE A 336 5.62 -19.14 14.27
C ILE A 336 5.23 -20.61 14.17
N PHE A 337 4.36 -20.98 13.23
CA PHE A 337 4.02 -22.37 13.00
C PHE A 337 5.26 -23.20 12.63
N LEU A 338 6.10 -22.73 11.69
CA LEU A 338 7.29 -23.46 11.28
C LEU A 338 8.27 -23.70 12.44
N PHE A 339 8.51 -22.67 13.27
CA PHE A 339 9.34 -22.81 14.46
C PHE A 339 8.74 -23.78 15.48
N THR A 340 7.44 -23.65 15.75
CA THR A 340 6.74 -24.54 16.70
C THR A 340 6.75 -25.99 16.21
N PHE A 341 6.61 -26.19 14.90
CA PHE A 341 6.69 -27.50 14.25
C PHE A 341 8.07 -28.14 14.43
N MET A 342 9.15 -27.41 14.14
CA MET A 342 10.52 -27.90 14.35
C MET A 342 10.83 -28.16 15.83
N ILE A 343 10.32 -27.34 16.75
CA ILE A 343 10.46 -27.58 18.19
C ILE A 343 9.71 -28.87 18.59
N ALA A 344 8.51 -29.09 18.06
CA ALA A 344 7.76 -30.32 18.30
C ALA A 344 8.52 -31.56 17.81
N GLU A 345 9.23 -31.48 16.67
CA GLU A 345 10.09 -32.56 16.18
C GLU A 345 11.23 -32.89 17.15
N VAL A 346 11.85 -31.87 17.77
CA VAL A 346 12.85 -32.07 18.83
C VAL A 346 12.26 -32.84 20.01
N PHE A 347 11.07 -32.45 20.48
CA PHE A 347 10.38 -33.17 21.56
C PHE A 347 10.03 -34.60 21.17
N ILE A 348 9.56 -34.83 19.94
CA ILE A 348 9.26 -36.16 19.42
C ILE A 348 10.53 -37.02 19.38
N ALA A 349 11.65 -36.48 18.88
CA ALA A 349 12.94 -37.18 18.86
C ALA A 349 13.41 -37.56 20.28
N TYR A 350 13.26 -36.66 21.23
CA TYR A 350 13.54 -36.92 22.64
C TYR A 350 12.66 -38.02 23.23
N HIS A 351 11.34 -37.97 23.00
CA HIS A 351 10.40 -38.99 23.48
C HIS A 351 10.67 -40.38 22.88
N ILE A 352 11.00 -40.45 21.59
CA ILE A 352 11.39 -41.70 20.91
C ILE A 352 12.63 -42.30 21.59
N SER A 353 13.63 -41.46 21.90
CA SER A 353 14.86 -41.88 22.59
C SER A 353 14.60 -42.40 24.00
N GLN A 354 13.77 -41.70 24.78
CA GLN A 354 13.39 -42.13 26.13
C GLN A 354 12.63 -43.45 26.14
N ASN A 355 11.70 -43.65 25.19
CA ASN A 355 10.97 -44.91 25.08
C ASN A 355 11.90 -46.06 24.66
N LEU A 356 12.85 -45.81 23.76
CA LEU A 356 13.87 -46.79 23.39
C LEU A 356 14.71 -47.23 24.60
N GLN A 357 15.05 -46.30 25.51
CA GLN A 357 15.80 -46.63 26.73
C GLN A 357 14.96 -47.44 27.74
N LYS A 358 13.66 -47.12 27.89
CA LYS A 358 12.79 -47.76 28.90
C LYS A 358 12.21 -49.12 28.47
N GLN A 359 11.77 -49.24 27.22
CA GLN A 359 11.03 -50.40 26.71
C GLN A 359 11.83 -51.21 25.68
N GLY A 360 13.08 -50.82 25.40
CA GLY A 360 13.86 -51.41 24.32
C GLY A 360 13.24 -51.09 22.96
N ASN A 361 13.40 -52.00 21.98
CA ASN A 361 12.90 -51.80 20.61
C ASN A 361 11.42 -52.17 20.44
N GLU A 362 10.74 -52.58 21.51
CA GLU A 362 9.32 -52.95 21.46
C GLU A 362 8.46 -51.67 21.38
N GLY A 363 7.56 -51.58 20.39
CA GLY A 363 6.63 -50.46 20.21
C GLY A 363 7.20 -49.20 19.53
N VAL A 364 8.51 -48.92 19.63
CA VAL A 364 9.11 -47.72 19.04
C VAL A 364 9.02 -47.64 17.51
N PRO A 365 9.21 -48.75 16.76
CA PRO A 365 9.00 -48.76 15.31
C PRO A 365 7.56 -48.42 14.88
N THR A 366 6.58 -48.68 15.75
CA THR A 366 5.17 -48.32 15.50
C THR A 366 4.95 -46.82 15.66
N ILE A 367 5.55 -46.21 16.69
CA ILE A 367 5.50 -44.75 16.92
C ILE A 367 6.17 -44.01 15.75
N GLU A 368 7.34 -44.46 15.29
CA GLU A 368 8.00 -43.83 14.15
C GLU A 368 7.16 -43.89 12.88
N ARG A 369 6.56 -45.05 12.56
CA ARG A 369 5.65 -45.17 11.40
C ARG A 369 4.44 -44.25 11.51
N ALA A 370 3.90 -44.06 12.72
CA ALA A 370 2.80 -43.13 12.93
C ALA A 370 3.25 -41.68 12.66
N MET A 371 4.43 -41.28 13.18
CA MET A 371 4.98 -39.94 13.00
C MET A 371 5.43 -39.66 11.54
N GLU A 372 5.92 -40.67 10.83
CA GLU A 372 6.27 -40.59 9.40
C GLU A 372 5.06 -40.23 8.52
N ILE A 373 3.83 -40.51 8.97
CA ILE A 373 2.59 -40.16 8.27
C ILE A 373 1.99 -38.86 8.85
N PHE A 374 2.00 -38.73 10.17
CA PHE A 374 1.34 -37.64 10.87
C PHE A 374 2.01 -36.28 10.65
N LEU A 375 3.36 -36.21 10.70
CA LEU A 375 4.10 -34.96 10.53
C LEU A 375 3.91 -34.35 9.12
N PRO A 376 4.07 -35.11 8.02
CA PRO A 376 3.78 -34.58 6.68
C PRO A 376 2.33 -34.18 6.51
N LEU A 377 1.39 -34.91 7.10
CA LEU A 377 -0.04 -34.62 7.00
C LEU A 377 -0.38 -33.29 7.68
N ILE A 378 0.10 -33.05 8.91
CA ILE A 378 -0.06 -31.74 9.58
C ILE A 378 0.56 -30.63 8.76
N PHE A 379 1.79 -30.84 8.28
CA PHE A 379 2.49 -29.84 7.49
C PHE A 379 1.70 -29.47 6.24
N ILE A 380 1.23 -30.45 5.47
CA ILE A 380 0.42 -30.22 4.26
C ILE A 380 -0.90 -29.52 4.62
N LEU A 381 -1.59 -29.95 5.67
CA LEU A 381 -2.85 -29.35 6.11
C LEU A 381 -2.66 -27.87 6.46
N PHE A 382 -1.59 -27.54 7.19
CA PHE A 382 -1.23 -26.15 7.47
C PHE A 382 -0.90 -25.36 6.21
N GLN A 383 -0.10 -25.92 5.28
CA GLN A 383 0.22 -25.26 4.02
C GLN A 383 -1.05 -24.95 3.20
N THR A 384 -2.00 -25.90 3.15
CA THR A 384 -3.28 -25.68 2.46
C THR A 384 -4.13 -24.61 3.14
N LEU A 385 -4.16 -24.57 4.48
CA LEU A 385 -4.85 -23.54 5.24
C LEU A 385 -4.22 -22.16 5.01
N PHE A 386 -2.89 -22.06 5.04
CA PHE A 386 -2.17 -20.82 4.78
C PHE A 386 -2.47 -20.27 3.38
N ILE A 387 -2.42 -21.13 2.35
CA ILE A 387 -2.78 -20.74 0.97
C ILE A 387 -4.24 -20.29 0.90
N TRP A 388 -5.15 -20.97 1.57
CA TRP A 388 -6.57 -20.59 1.61
C TRP A 388 -6.78 -19.23 2.27
N LEU A 389 -6.10 -18.94 3.39
CA LEU A 389 -6.10 -17.65 4.07
C LEU A 389 -5.41 -16.53 3.28
N ALA A 390 -4.44 -16.89 2.43
CA ALA A 390 -3.76 -15.93 1.56
C ALA A 390 -4.64 -15.48 0.37
N ILE A 391 -5.56 -16.34 -0.07
CA ILE A 391 -6.46 -16.07 -1.21
C ILE A 391 -7.74 -15.35 -0.76
N ASN A 392 -8.31 -15.71 0.40
CA ASN A 392 -9.56 -15.15 0.94
C ASN A 392 -9.30 -14.05 1.96
#